data_AF-A0A937M897-F1
#
_entry.id   AF-A0A937M897-F1
#
_cell.length_a   1.000
_cell.length_b   1.000
_cell.length_c   1.000
_cell.angle_alpha   90.00
_cell.angle_beta   90.00
_cell.angle_gamma   90.00
#
_symmetry.space_group_name_H-M   'P 1'
#
loop_
_entity.id
_entity.type
_entity.pdbx_description
1 polymer ?
#
loop_
_entity_poly.entity_id
_entity_poly.type
_entity_poly.pdbx_seq_one_letter_code
_entity_poly.pdbx_strand_id
1 'polypeptide(L)' 'LNAKLEEAFALKDRLVFVDVLVDPEEHVYPMAIKGGAMKDMILSKSERT' A
#
# COMPACT_ATOMS: atom_id res chain seq x y z
N LEU A 1 -6.79 13.02 -1.16
CA LEU A 1 -5.43 12.71 -0.68
C LEU A 1 -4.37 13.64 -1.29
N ASN A 2 -4.25 13.69 -2.62
CA ASN A 2 -3.18 14.44 -3.31
C ASN A 2 -3.03 15.91 -2.87
N ALA A 3 -4.11 16.68 -2.77
CA ALA A 3 -4.04 18.09 -2.35
C ALA A 3 -3.41 18.29 -0.95
N LYS A 4 -3.68 17.39 0.01
CA LYS A 4 -3.13 17.50 1.37
C LYS A 4 -1.68 17.04 1.47
N LEU A 5 -1.28 16.10 0.62
CA LEU A 5 0.13 15.71 0.50
C LEU A 5 0.94 16.81 -0.16
N GLU A 6 0.41 17.47 -1.19
CA GLU A 6 1.06 18.62 -1.83
C GLU A 6 1.26 19.78 -0.85
N GLU A 7 0.24 20.12 -0.05
CA GLU A 7 0.36 21.10 1.04
C GLU A 7 1.45 20.70 2.05
N ALA A 8 1.50 19.41 2.45
CA ALA A 8 2.50 18.92 3.39
C ALA A 8 3.93 18.98 2.82
N PHE A 9 4.12 18.62 1.54
CA PHE A 9 5.44 18.67 0.88
C PHE A 9 5.90 20.08 0.54
N ALA A 10 4.99 21.06 0.46
CA ALA A 10 5.34 22.47 0.26
C ALA A 10 6.03 23.09 1.48
N LEU A 11 5.81 22.55 2.69
CA LEU A 11 6.40 23.04 3.94
C LEU A 11 7.82 22.45 4.14
N LYS A 12 8.84 23.11 3.58
CA LYS A 12 10.23 22.64 3.64
C LYS A 12 10.99 23.01 4.92
N ASP A 13 10.52 24.01 5.63
CA ASP A 13 11.26 24.62 6.76
C ASP A 13 10.78 24.14 8.13
N ARG A 14 9.85 23.18 8.18
CA ARG A 14 9.20 22.73 9.42
C ARG A 14 8.99 21.22 9.41
N LEU A 15 8.98 20.63 10.60
CA LEU A 15 8.62 19.23 10.76
C LEU A 15 7.10 19.08 10.71
N VAL A 16 6.62 18.26 9.77
CA VAL A 16 5.20 18.01 9.51
C VAL A 16 4.88 16.56 9.81
N PHE A 17 3.83 16.32 10.59
CA PHE A 17 3.27 14.99 10.81
C PHE A 17 2.04 14.81 9.92
N VAL A 18 2.00 13.69 9.20
CA VAL A 18 0.86 13.30 8.37
C VAL A 18 0.31 11.99 8.93
N ASP A 19 -0.92 12.04 9.43
CA ASP A 19 -1.66 10.84 9.84
C ASP A 19 -2.53 10.36 8.67
N VAL A 20 -2.42 9.09 8.34
CA VAL A 20 -3.11 8.48 7.18
C VAL A 20 -3.94 7.32 7.68
N LEU A 21 -5.26 7.50 7.67
CA LEU A 21 -6.21 6.44 7.96
C LEU A 21 -6.29 5.49 6.76
N VAL A 22 -5.67 4.32 6.90
CA VAL A 22 -5.68 3.23 5.91
C VAL A 22 -6.53 2.07 6.39
N ASP A 23 -7.06 1.29 5.46
CA ASP A 23 -7.78 0.04 5.75
C ASP A 23 -6.78 -1.05 6.19
N PRO A 24 -6.89 -1.59 7.42
CA PRO A 24 -6.00 -2.64 7.91
C PRO A 24 -6.28 -4.03 7.30
N GLU A 25 -7.44 -4.25 6.67
CA GLU A 25 -7.83 -5.56 6.11
C GLU A 25 -7.35 -5.76 4.67
N GLU A 26 -6.86 -4.70 4.01
CA GLU A 26 -6.40 -4.77 2.63
C GLU A 26 -5.01 -5.42 2.57
N HIS A 27 -4.90 -6.50 1.80
CA HIS A 27 -3.69 -7.31 1.69
C HIS A 27 -2.79 -6.82 0.54
N VAL A 28 -1.47 -6.97 0.71
CA VAL A 28 -0.50 -6.66 -0.34
C VAL A 28 -0.40 -7.82 -1.34
N TYR A 29 -0.58 -7.50 -2.62
CA TYR A 29 -0.43 -8.44 -3.74
C TYR A 29 0.68 -7.98 -4.70
N PRO A 30 1.39 -8.89 -5.40
CA PRO A 30 1.21 -10.35 -5.37
C PRO A 30 1.74 -10.99 -4.08
N MET A 31 1.03 -12.00 -3.58
CA MET A 31 1.36 -12.70 -2.35
C MET A 31 1.82 -14.13 -2.64
N ALA A 32 3.02 -14.47 -2.17
CA ALA A 32 3.52 -15.85 -2.24
C ALA A 32 2.84 -16.73 -1.19
N ILE A 33 2.32 -17.88 -1.61
CA ILE A 33 1.76 -18.88 -0.70
C ILE A 33 2.92 -19.63 -0.02
N LYS A 34 2.84 -19.78 1.31
CA LYS A 34 3.84 -20.51 2.08
C LYS A 34 3.95 -21.96 1.58
N GLY A 35 5.09 -22.31 0.98
CA GLY A 35 5.35 -23.63 0.41
C GLY A 35 4.83 -23.85 -1.01
N GLY A 36 4.26 -22.82 -1.66
CA GLY A 36 3.87 -22.85 -3.07
C GLY A 36 5.05 -22.56 -4.01
N ALA A 37 4.91 -22.96 -5.27
CA ALA A 37 5.83 -22.57 -6.33
C ALA A 37 5.50 -21.15 -6.83
N MET A 38 6.39 -20.54 -7.63
CA MET A 38 6.18 -19.19 -8.18
C MET A 38 4.89 -19.06 -9.02
N LYS A 39 4.32 -20.16 -9.50
CA LYS A 39 3.04 -20.19 -10.22
C LYS A 39 1.82 -20.07 -9.29
N ASP A 40 1.97 -20.41 -8.01
CA ASP A 40 0.88 -20.47 -7.03
C ASP A 40 0.70 -19.12 -6.30
N MET A 41 1.20 -18.02 -6.88
CA MET A 41 1.07 -16.69 -6.28
C MET A 41 -0.35 -16.16 -6.42
N ILE A 42 -0.84 -15.48 -5.38
CA ILE A 42 -2.09 -14.71 -5.49
C ILE A 42 -1.72 -13.37 -6.11
N LEU A 43 -2.14 -13.14 -7.36
CA LEU A 43 -1.72 -11.96 -8.13
C LEU A 43 -2.58 -10.74 -7.86
N SER A 44 -3.87 -10.95 -7.57
CA SER A 44 -4.79 -9.87 -7.22
C SER A 44 -5.92 -10.42 -6.34
N LYS A 45 -6.73 -9.51 -5.77
CA LYS A 45 -7.94 -9.87 -5.01
C LYS A 45 -8.92 -10.71 -5.85
N SER A 46 -8.91 -10.55 -7.17
CA SER A 46 -9.82 -11.19 -8.12
C SER A 46 -9.22 -12.37 -8.90
N GLU A 47 -7.89 -12.50 -8.99
CA GLU A 47 -7.25 -13.48 -9.87
C GLU A 47 -6.33 -14.43 -9.11
N ARG A 48 -6.58 -15.73 -9.28
CA ARG A 48 -5.73 -16.85 -8.87
C ARG A 48 -5.27 -17.59 -10.14
N THR A 49 -3.97 -17.84 -10.28
CA THR A 49 -3.40 -18.63 -11.38
C THR A 49 -3.31 -20.12 -11.00
#